data_AF-A0A452ZAC6-F1
#
_entry.id   AF-A0A452ZAC6-F1
#
_cell.length_a   1.000
_cell.length_b   1.000
_cell.length_c   1.000
_cell.angle_alpha   90.00
_cell.angle_beta   90.00
_cell.angle_gamma   90.00
#
_symmetry.space_group_name_H-M   'P 1'
#
loop_
_entity.id
_entity.type
_entity.pdbx_description
1 polymer ?
#
loop_
_entity_poly.entity_id
_entity_poly.type
_entity_poly.pdbx_seq_one_letter_code
_entity_poly.pdbx_strand_id
1 'polypeptide(L)'
;DLAKEIREFRSPTDGETRMFYEIVVAPGYTEKGLEVLKGKSKTLRILEAKRSGKNMLSLRQVSGGWLAQQSDDLAPEDITFTTGSERAPTDSELSDAKFAWLCVKHVKSNAIVIAKDNCMLGMGSGQPNRVDSLRIAFRKAGEAAKGAALASDAFFPFGENKTTTRPIRFDQVRTYRLIN
;
A
#
# COMPACT_ATOMS: atom_id res chain seq x y z
N ASP A 1 -22.78 -5.53 0.51
CA ASP A 1 -22.26 -4.14 0.48
C ASP A 1 -21.22 -3.91 -0.61
N LEU A 2 -20.13 -4.69 -0.70
CA LEU A 2 -19.07 -4.55 -1.72
C LEU A 2 -19.55 -4.51 -3.19
N ALA A 3 -20.53 -5.35 -3.56
CA ALA A 3 -21.08 -5.34 -4.94
C ALA A 3 -21.82 -4.05 -5.28
N LYS A 4 -22.45 -3.41 -4.28
CA LYS A 4 -23.12 -2.12 -4.41
C LYS A 4 -22.08 -1.00 -4.53
N GLU A 5 -21.05 -1.04 -3.68
CA GLU A 5 -19.92 -0.11 -3.76
C GLU A 5 -19.23 -0.17 -5.12
N ILE A 6 -18.84 -1.34 -5.62
CA ILE A 6 -18.20 -1.47 -6.95
C ILE A 6 -19.10 -0.89 -8.08
N ARG A 7 -20.42 -1.00 -7.95
CA ARG A 7 -21.38 -0.47 -8.94
C ARG A 7 -21.54 1.04 -8.85
N GLU A 8 -21.55 1.58 -7.64
CA GLU A 8 -21.86 2.98 -7.37
C GLU A 8 -20.61 3.86 -7.30
N PHE A 9 -19.44 3.28 -7.06
CA PHE A 9 -18.19 4.01 -6.89
C PHE A 9 -17.88 4.84 -8.14
N ARG A 10 -17.78 6.15 -7.91
CA ARG A 10 -17.43 7.15 -8.90
C ARG A 10 -15.96 7.53 -8.76
N SER A 11 -15.37 7.97 -9.86
CA SER A 11 -14.00 8.47 -9.89
C SER A 11 -13.83 9.55 -8.81
N PRO A 12 -12.85 9.42 -7.90
CA PRO A 12 -12.57 10.45 -6.90
C PRO A 12 -12.11 11.78 -7.51
N THR A 13 -11.74 11.77 -8.79
CA THR A 13 -11.24 12.96 -9.51
C THR A 13 -12.37 13.87 -9.96
N ASP A 14 -13.52 13.32 -10.37
CA ASP A 14 -14.63 14.09 -10.96
C ASP A 14 -15.98 13.87 -10.25
N GLY A 15 -16.13 12.83 -9.43
CA GLY A 15 -17.36 12.52 -8.70
C GLY A 15 -18.53 12.01 -9.58
N GLU A 16 -18.37 11.96 -10.89
CA GLU A 16 -19.45 11.69 -11.85
C GLU A 16 -19.22 10.40 -12.65
N THR A 17 -17.97 10.14 -13.03
CA THR A 17 -17.61 9.03 -13.91
C THR A 17 -17.66 7.71 -13.15
N ARG A 18 -18.42 6.74 -13.66
CA ARG A 18 -18.43 5.39 -13.10
C ARG A 18 -17.05 4.77 -13.21
N MET A 19 -16.56 4.20 -12.13
CA MET A 19 -15.28 3.51 -12.14
C MET A 19 -15.31 2.32 -13.10
N PHE A 20 -14.38 2.36 -14.05
CA PHE A 20 -14.13 1.33 -15.02
C PHE A 20 -13.16 0.31 -14.44
N TYR A 21 -13.48 -0.97 -14.59
CA TYR A 21 -12.66 -2.07 -14.13
C TYR A 21 -12.26 -2.91 -15.34
N GLU A 22 -10.96 -3.11 -15.53
CA GLU A 22 -10.45 -3.97 -16.60
C GLU A 22 -10.50 -5.45 -16.23
N ILE A 23 -10.10 -5.76 -14.99
CA ILE A 23 -9.97 -7.13 -14.49
C ILE A 23 -10.45 -7.17 -13.04
N VAL A 24 -11.20 -8.21 -12.69
CA VAL A 24 -11.50 -8.59 -11.30
C VAL A 24 -11.01 -10.02 -11.09
N VAL A 25 -10.22 -10.21 -10.03
CA VAL A 25 -9.67 -11.51 -9.65
C VAL A 25 -10.08 -11.82 -8.21
N ALA A 26 -10.61 -13.01 -7.96
CA ALA A 26 -11.02 -13.46 -6.64
C ALA A 26 -10.74 -14.96 -6.46
N PRO A 27 -10.68 -15.48 -5.22
CA PRO A 27 -10.58 -16.92 -4.96
C PRO A 27 -11.84 -17.70 -5.34
N GLY A 28 -12.96 -17.02 -5.55
CA GLY A 28 -14.23 -17.58 -5.99
C GLY A 28 -15.31 -16.50 -6.02
N TYR A 29 -16.43 -16.81 -6.68
CA TYR A 29 -17.59 -15.90 -6.77
C TYR A 29 -18.87 -16.63 -6.39
N THR A 30 -19.77 -15.90 -5.71
CA THR A 30 -21.16 -16.35 -5.61
C THR A 30 -21.87 -16.15 -6.95
N GLU A 31 -22.90 -16.96 -7.23
CA GLU A 31 -23.68 -16.84 -8.47
C GLU A 31 -24.22 -15.43 -8.69
N LYS A 32 -24.83 -14.85 -7.64
CA LYS A 32 -25.32 -13.47 -7.63
C LYS A 32 -24.21 -12.43 -7.87
N GLY A 33 -23.02 -12.63 -7.29
CA GLY A 33 -21.89 -11.73 -7.50
C GLY A 33 -21.38 -11.76 -8.95
N LEU A 34 -21.32 -12.96 -9.53
CA LEU A 34 -20.90 -13.15 -10.92
C LEU A 34 -21.89 -12.53 -11.91
N GLU A 35 -23.19 -12.66 -11.66
CA GLU A 35 -24.24 -12.02 -12.48
C GLU A 35 -24.07 -10.49 -12.51
N VAL A 36 -23.83 -9.88 -11.33
CA VAL A 36 -23.60 -8.43 -11.22
C VAL A 36 -22.34 -8.00 -11.99
N LEU A 37 -21.24 -8.74 -11.88
CA LEU A 37 -19.99 -8.42 -12.58
C LEU A 37 -20.13 -8.58 -14.10
N LYS A 38 -20.84 -9.62 -14.57
CA LYS A 38 -21.13 -9.81 -16.00
C LYS A 38 -21.98 -8.68 -16.58
N GLY A 39 -22.87 -8.08 -15.76
CA GLY A 39 -23.67 -6.93 -16.15
C GLY A 39 -22.93 -5.59 -16.21
N LYS A 40 -21.69 -5.50 -15.71
CA LYS A 40 -20.93 -4.24 -15.58
C LYS A 40 -20.30 -3.79 -16.90
N SER A 41 -19.70 -4.72 -17.65
CA SER A 41 -19.10 -4.45 -18.97
C SER A 41 -18.87 -5.76 -19.71
N LYS A 42 -19.05 -5.75 -21.05
CA LYS A 42 -18.70 -6.88 -21.92
C LYS A 42 -17.19 -7.13 -22.01
N THR A 43 -16.37 -6.13 -21.67
CA THR A 43 -14.89 -6.21 -21.75
C THR A 43 -14.24 -6.50 -20.40
N LEU A 44 -15.02 -6.59 -19.31
CA LEU A 44 -14.50 -6.91 -17.98
C LEU A 44 -14.01 -8.36 -17.94
N ARG A 45 -12.74 -8.56 -17.59
CA ARG A 45 -12.16 -9.90 -17.40
C ARG A 45 -12.41 -10.35 -15.97
N ILE A 46 -13.18 -11.42 -15.80
CA ILE A 46 -13.50 -12.00 -14.49
C ILE A 46 -12.71 -13.29 -14.36
N LEU A 47 -11.74 -13.32 -13.44
CA LEU A 47 -10.86 -14.47 -13.23
C LEU A 47 -11.04 -15.02 -11.83
N GLU A 48 -10.98 -16.34 -11.72
CA GLU A 48 -10.86 -17.04 -10.46
C GLU A 48 -9.41 -17.53 -10.30
N ALA A 49 -8.79 -17.21 -9.17
CA ALA A 49 -7.43 -17.61 -8.88
C ALA A 49 -7.29 -18.02 -7.41
N LYS A 50 -6.73 -19.21 -7.17
CA LYS A 50 -6.42 -19.66 -5.82
C LYS A 50 -5.32 -18.79 -5.23
N ARG A 51 -5.39 -18.57 -3.91
CA ARG A 51 -4.34 -17.89 -3.17
C ARG A 51 -3.04 -18.70 -3.30
N SER A 52 -1.94 -18.03 -3.63
CA SER A 52 -0.61 -18.64 -3.64
C SER A 52 -0.24 -19.18 -2.26
N GLY A 53 0.49 -20.29 -2.24
CA GLY A 53 1.09 -20.82 -1.00
C GLY A 53 2.20 -19.91 -0.48
N LYS A 54 2.64 -20.14 0.76
CA LYS A 54 3.83 -19.51 1.34
C LYS A 54 5.11 -20.18 0.80
N ASN A 55 6.23 -19.47 0.89
CA ASN A 55 7.58 -19.97 0.57
C ASN A 55 7.76 -20.39 -0.89
N MET A 56 7.01 -19.77 -1.79
CA MET A 56 7.14 -20.00 -3.22
C MET A 56 8.44 -19.40 -3.75
N LEU A 57 9.06 -20.02 -4.74
CA LEU A 57 10.20 -19.43 -5.45
C LEU A 57 9.72 -18.33 -6.41
N SER A 58 10.26 -17.13 -6.22
CA SER A 58 10.14 -16.02 -7.16
C SER A 58 11.30 -16.05 -8.12
N LEU A 59 11.00 -16.19 -9.42
CA LEU A 59 11.98 -16.17 -10.49
C LEU A 59 12.00 -14.80 -11.19
N ARG A 60 13.19 -14.25 -11.40
CA ARG A 60 13.39 -13.03 -12.18
C ARG A 60 14.37 -13.28 -13.31
N GLN A 61 13.94 -13.05 -14.54
CA GLN A 61 14.81 -13.17 -15.71
C GLN A 61 15.85 -12.06 -15.72
N VAL A 62 17.10 -12.41 -16.07
CA VAL A 62 18.20 -11.48 -16.34
C VAL A 62 18.91 -11.91 -17.62
N SER A 63 19.74 -11.03 -18.19
CA SER A 63 20.54 -11.39 -19.37
C SER A 63 21.40 -12.62 -19.06
N GLY A 64 21.23 -13.69 -19.84
CA GLY A 64 21.98 -14.94 -19.68
C GLY A 64 21.40 -15.93 -18.67
N GLY A 65 20.26 -15.67 -18.01
CA GLY A 65 19.66 -16.67 -17.13
C GLY A 65 18.53 -16.15 -16.22
N TRP A 66 18.47 -16.74 -15.02
CA TRP A 66 17.43 -16.49 -14.03
C TRP A 66 18.02 -16.32 -12.64
N LEU A 67 17.45 -15.39 -11.87
CA LEU A 67 17.61 -15.30 -10.44
C LEU A 67 16.43 -16.00 -9.77
N ALA A 68 16.69 -16.77 -8.72
CA ALA A 68 15.68 -17.42 -7.91
C ALA A 68 15.83 -16.96 -6.45
N GLN A 69 14.72 -16.57 -5.83
CA GLN A 69 14.67 -16.18 -4.43
C GLN A 69 13.38 -16.68 -3.78
N GLN A 70 13.35 -16.78 -2.46
CA GLN A 70 12.08 -16.99 -1.75
C GLN A 70 11.18 -15.75 -1.89
N SER A 71 9.87 -15.97 -1.94
CA SER A 71 8.89 -14.89 -1.95
C SER A 71 8.87 -14.15 -0.61
N ASP A 72 8.67 -12.83 -0.66
CA ASP A 72 8.50 -12.00 0.53
C ASP A 72 7.06 -12.11 1.07
N ASP A 73 6.83 -13.20 1.80
CA ASP A 73 5.52 -13.58 2.33
C ASP A 73 5.29 -13.09 3.78
N LEU A 74 6.20 -12.29 4.34
CA LEU A 74 6.13 -11.83 5.73
C LEU A 74 4.87 -11.01 5.99
N ALA A 75 4.18 -11.33 7.09
CA ALA A 75 3.05 -10.57 7.62
C ALA A 75 3.48 -9.74 8.84
N PRO A 76 2.70 -8.72 9.25
CA PRO A 76 2.99 -7.94 10.45
C PRO A 76 3.11 -8.77 11.72
N GLU A 77 2.50 -9.95 11.77
CA GLU A 77 2.56 -10.89 12.89
C GLU A 77 3.89 -11.67 12.93
N ASP A 78 4.58 -11.77 11.79
CA ASP A 78 5.85 -12.50 11.66
C ASP A 78 7.06 -11.65 12.10
N ILE A 79 6.86 -10.36 12.43
CA ILE A 79 7.93 -9.43 12.80
C ILE A 79 7.63 -8.71 14.12
N THR A 80 8.68 -8.32 14.83
CA THR A 80 8.55 -7.57 16.09
C THR A 80 8.63 -6.07 15.84
N PHE A 81 7.55 -5.36 16.15
CA PHE A 81 7.50 -3.90 16.06
C PHE A 81 8.12 -3.29 17.30
N THR A 82 9.21 -2.52 17.14
CA THR A 82 9.88 -1.81 18.23
C THR A 82 9.53 -0.32 18.20
N THR A 83 9.38 0.28 19.38
CA THR A 83 9.12 1.72 19.51
C THR A 83 10.43 2.48 19.66
N GLY A 84 10.76 3.31 18.68
CA GLY A 84 11.95 4.18 18.70
C GLY A 84 11.69 5.61 19.22
N SER A 85 10.45 5.94 19.57
CA SER A 85 10.03 7.25 20.10
C SER A 85 9.85 7.22 21.62
N GLU A 86 9.91 8.39 22.27
CA GLU A 86 9.67 8.53 23.72
C GLU A 86 8.24 8.12 24.11
N ARG A 87 7.25 8.37 23.24
CA ARG A 87 5.86 7.98 23.44
C ARG A 87 5.56 6.68 22.71
N ALA A 88 4.94 5.73 23.42
CA ALA A 88 4.38 4.53 22.81
C ALA A 88 3.21 4.85 21.84
N PRO A 89 3.06 4.10 20.74
CA PRO A 89 1.86 4.17 19.92
C PRO A 89 0.63 3.69 20.71
N THR A 90 -0.52 4.25 20.37
CA THR A 90 -1.83 3.66 20.72
C THR A 90 -2.11 2.43 19.85
N ASP A 91 -3.06 1.59 20.25
CA ASP A 91 -3.42 0.37 19.50
C ASP A 91 -3.88 0.67 18.06
N SER A 92 -4.65 1.75 17.88
CA SER A 92 -5.10 2.20 16.54
C SER A 92 -3.91 2.64 15.68
N GLU A 93 -2.97 3.40 16.24
CA GLU A 93 -1.78 3.82 15.51
C GLU A 93 -0.87 2.65 15.16
N LEU A 94 -0.76 1.65 16.04
CA LEU A 94 -0.01 0.43 15.79
C LEU A 94 -0.68 -0.41 14.69
N SER A 95 -2.02 -0.50 14.69
CA SER A 95 -2.76 -1.16 13.61
C SER A 95 -2.48 -0.51 12.26
N ASP A 96 -2.55 0.83 12.20
CA ASP A 96 -2.28 1.56 10.96
C ASP A 96 -0.83 1.44 10.50
N ALA A 97 0.13 1.40 11.43
CA ALA A 97 1.53 1.16 11.12
C ALA A 97 1.77 -0.24 10.55
N LYS A 98 1.14 -1.27 11.13
CA LYS A 98 1.17 -2.66 10.63
C LYS A 98 0.58 -2.75 9.22
N PHE A 99 -0.55 -2.09 8.99
CA PHE A 99 -1.18 -2.04 7.68
C PHE A 99 -0.31 -1.32 6.65
N ALA A 100 0.24 -0.15 6.99
CA ALA A 100 1.13 0.60 6.11
C ALA A 100 2.38 -0.24 5.73
N TRP A 101 2.95 -0.96 6.70
CA TRP A 101 4.08 -1.87 6.49
C TRP A 101 3.71 -3.04 5.57
N LEU A 102 2.55 -3.66 5.79
CA LEU A 102 2.05 -4.72 4.91
C LEU A 102 1.84 -4.22 3.47
N CYS A 103 1.42 -2.97 3.29
CA CYS A 103 1.27 -2.38 1.97
C CYS A 103 2.61 -2.06 1.30
N VAL A 104 3.58 -1.51 2.04
CA VAL A 104 4.80 -0.92 1.43
C VAL A 104 5.66 -1.97 0.72
N LYS A 105 5.66 -3.23 1.17
CA LYS A 105 6.40 -4.32 0.51
C LYS A 105 5.93 -4.60 -0.93
N HIS A 106 4.70 -4.23 -1.26
CA HIS A 106 4.12 -4.41 -2.60
C HIS A 106 4.34 -3.19 -3.51
N VAL A 107 4.85 -2.08 -2.97
CA VAL A 107 5.14 -0.85 -3.71
C VAL A 107 6.59 -0.89 -4.20
N LYS A 108 6.86 -0.45 -5.43
CA LYS A 108 8.22 -0.50 -5.98
C LYS A 108 9.15 0.50 -5.28
N SER A 109 10.33 0.04 -4.89
CA SER A 109 11.35 0.84 -4.23
C SER A 109 11.86 2.02 -5.08
N ASN A 110 12.23 3.16 -4.48
CA ASN A 110 12.05 3.53 -3.08
C ASN A 110 10.57 3.80 -2.78
N ALA A 111 10.01 3.18 -1.75
CA ALA A 111 8.57 3.21 -1.48
C ALA A 111 8.23 3.89 -0.15
N ILE A 112 7.20 4.73 -0.19
CA ILE A 112 6.56 5.32 1.00
C ILE A 112 5.06 5.07 0.90
N VAL A 113 4.46 4.58 1.98
CA VAL A 113 3.00 4.43 2.13
C VAL A 113 2.55 5.22 3.35
N ILE A 114 1.45 5.97 3.19
CA ILE A 114 0.72 6.64 4.26
C ILE A 114 -0.65 5.97 4.36
N ALA A 115 -1.03 5.52 5.54
CA ALA A 115 -2.29 4.84 5.79
C ALA A 115 -2.92 5.25 7.12
N LYS A 116 -4.25 5.18 7.17
CA LYS A 116 -5.05 5.45 8.35
C LYS A 116 -6.33 4.63 8.32
N ASP A 117 -6.79 4.16 9.46
CA ASP A 117 -7.98 3.30 9.59
C ASP A 117 -7.92 2.08 8.66
N ASN A 118 -6.74 1.45 8.55
CA ASN A 118 -6.43 0.35 7.62
C ASN A 118 -6.75 0.66 6.14
N CYS A 119 -6.66 1.94 5.74
CA CYS A 119 -6.83 2.40 4.37
C CYS A 119 -5.59 3.15 3.88
N MET A 120 -5.11 2.83 2.68
CA MET A 120 -4.00 3.56 2.06
C MET A 120 -4.49 4.93 1.60
N LEU A 121 -3.92 6.00 2.17
CA LEU A 121 -4.23 7.38 1.81
C LEU A 121 -3.33 7.90 0.68
N GLY A 122 -2.08 7.43 0.64
CA GLY A 122 -1.13 7.86 -0.38
C GLY A 122 0.09 6.95 -0.47
N MET A 123 0.62 6.81 -1.68
CA MET A 123 1.88 6.10 -1.93
C MET A 123 2.79 6.84 -2.91
N GLY A 124 4.08 6.87 -2.56
CA GLY A 124 5.18 7.21 -3.47
C GLY A 124 5.90 5.95 -3.88
N SER A 125 6.00 5.69 -5.18
CA SER A 125 6.53 4.45 -5.74
C SER A 125 7.63 4.74 -6.76
N GLY A 126 8.70 3.95 -6.74
CA GLY A 126 9.67 3.83 -7.82
C GLY A 126 10.60 5.02 -8.00
N GLN A 127 10.70 5.92 -7.02
CA GLN A 127 11.54 7.10 -7.18
C GLN A 127 13.02 6.76 -6.93
N PRO A 128 13.96 7.37 -7.71
CA PRO A 128 15.39 7.20 -7.47
C PRO A 128 15.83 7.63 -6.08
N ASN A 129 15.18 8.63 -5.49
CA ASN A 129 15.41 9.08 -4.12
C ASN A 129 14.13 8.97 -3.28
N ARG A 130 14.30 8.67 -1.98
CA ARG A 130 13.17 8.43 -1.08
C ARG A 130 12.41 9.70 -0.69
N VAL A 131 13.07 10.86 -0.76
CA VAL A 131 12.46 12.15 -0.44
C VAL A 131 11.35 12.49 -1.44
N ASP A 132 11.52 12.14 -2.70
CA ASP A 132 10.50 12.34 -3.72
C ASP A 132 9.34 11.34 -3.55
N SER A 133 9.63 10.09 -3.18
CA SER A 133 8.56 9.15 -2.77
C SER A 133 7.75 9.69 -1.61
N LEU A 134 8.41 10.27 -0.60
CA LEU A 134 7.76 10.90 0.54
C LEU A 134 6.85 12.05 0.09
N ARG A 135 7.36 12.97 -0.73
CA ARG A 135 6.58 14.10 -1.27
C ARG A 135 5.36 13.66 -2.06
N ILE A 136 5.50 12.62 -2.89
CA ILE A 136 4.39 12.06 -3.67
C ILE A 136 3.34 11.44 -2.74
N ALA A 137 3.76 10.67 -1.74
CA ALA A 137 2.85 10.05 -0.78
C ALA A 137 2.04 11.11 -0.02
N PHE A 138 2.71 12.15 0.52
CA PHE A 138 2.04 13.27 1.20
C PHE A 138 1.09 14.04 0.29
N ARG A 139 1.51 14.34 -0.95
CA ARG A 139 0.64 15.04 -1.91
C ARG A 139 -0.63 14.26 -2.21
N LYS A 140 -0.54 12.93 -2.30
CA LYS A 140 -1.71 12.06 -2.52
C LYS A 140 -2.61 11.96 -1.30
N ALA A 141 -2.02 11.82 -0.11
CA ALA A 141 -2.78 11.73 1.14
C ALA A 141 -3.43 13.07 1.53
N GLY A 142 -2.84 14.20 1.14
CA GLY A 142 -3.36 15.53 1.44
C GLY A 142 -3.57 15.74 2.94
N GLU A 143 -4.67 16.40 3.30
CA GLU A 143 -5.03 16.67 4.71
C GLU A 143 -5.32 15.39 5.51
N ALA A 144 -5.70 14.29 4.85
CA ALA A 144 -5.96 13.02 5.51
C ALA A 144 -4.69 12.38 6.11
N ALA A 145 -3.50 12.84 5.70
CA ALA A 145 -2.23 12.43 6.29
C ALA A 145 -2.17 12.76 7.79
N LYS A 146 -2.95 13.73 8.29
CA LYS A 146 -2.93 14.14 9.70
C LYS A 146 -3.30 12.98 10.64
N GLY A 147 -2.34 12.60 11.47
CA GLY A 147 -2.47 11.49 12.42
C GLY A 147 -2.50 10.11 11.74
N ALA A 148 -2.10 10.01 10.48
CA ALA A 148 -1.90 8.75 9.78
C ALA A 148 -0.55 8.11 10.18
N ALA A 149 -0.41 6.82 9.90
CA ALA A 149 0.85 6.10 9.98
C ALA A 149 1.58 6.14 8.64
N LEU A 150 2.92 6.13 8.70
CA LEU A 150 3.79 6.03 7.53
C LEU A 150 4.69 4.81 7.63
N ALA A 151 4.81 4.08 6.52
CA ALA A 151 5.79 3.02 6.35
C ALA A 151 6.71 3.33 5.15
N SER A 152 7.97 2.92 5.30
CA SER A 152 9.02 3.00 4.28
C SER A 152 9.56 1.60 4.04
N ASP A 153 9.83 1.24 2.80
CA ASP A 153 10.39 -0.08 2.45
C ASP A 153 11.83 -0.28 2.94
N ALA A 154 12.55 0.80 3.23
CA ALA A 154 13.89 0.77 3.79
C ALA A 154 14.17 1.94 4.74
N PHE A 155 15.31 1.90 5.45
CA PHE A 155 15.71 2.90 6.45
C PHE A 155 15.96 4.29 5.83
N PHE A 156 15.51 5.37 6.47
CA PHE A 156 15.84 6.73 6.01
C PHE A 156 17.35 7.01 6.16
N PRO A 157 18.06 7.38 5.08
CA PRO A 157 19.53 7.51 5.10
C PRO A 157 20.04 8.78 5.80
N PHE A 158 19.18 9.77 6.04
CA PHE A 158 19.53 11.03 6.70
C PHE A 158 18.54 11.33 7.81
N GLY A 159 19.05 11.86 8.93
CA GLY A 159 18.22 12.33 10.04
C GLY A 159 17.35 13.54 9.67
N GLU A 160 16.33 13.77 10.49
CA GLU A 160 15.20 14.69 10.27
C GLU A 160 15.58 16.13 9.88
N ASN A 161 16.82 16.56 10.13
CA ASN A 161 17.25 17.96 10.02
C ASN A 161 17.92 18.38 8.69
N LYS A 162 18.14 17.50 7.71
CA LYS A 162 18.94 17.87 6.51
C LYS A 162 18.28 17.66 5.16
N THR A 163 17.00 17.33 5.09
CA THR A 163 16.38 17.16 3.77
C THR A 163 14.95 17.65 3.75
N THR A 164 14.75 18.96 3.60
CA THR A 164 13.95 19.58 2.53
C THR A 164 13.97 21.12 2.70
N THR A 165 14.27 21.86 1.64
CA THR A 165 14.25 23.35 1.56
C THR A 165 12.84 23.98 1.64
N ARG A 166 11.86 23.20 2.09
CA ARG A 166 10.59 23.59 2.71
C ARG A 166 10.34 22.55 3.81
N PRO A 167 10.00 22.92 5.05
CA PRO A 167 9.83 21.93 6.10
C PRO A 167 8.70 20.97 5.69
N ILE A 168 9.06 19.73 5.33
CA ILE A 168 8.10 18.63 5.35
C ILE A 168 7.78 18.48 6.83
N ARG A 169 6.56 18.85 7.18
CA ARG A 169 6.03 18.84 8.53
C ARG A 169 5.81 17.40 8.98
N PHE A 170 6.88 16.72 9.40
CA PHE A 170 6.82 15.40 10.03
C PHE A 170 5.99 15.41 11.33
N ASP A 171 5.67 16.59 11.88
CA ASP A 171 4.68 16.78 12.95
C ASP A 171 3.24 16.41 12.54
N GLN A 172 2.95 16.26 11.25
CA GLN A 172 1.62 15.90 10.76
C GLN A 172 1.39 14.39 10.60
N VAL A 173 2.45 13.58 10.50
CA VAL A 173 2.37 12.12 10.30
C VAL A 173 3.29 11.44 11.29
N ARG A 174 2.77 10.43 12.02
CA ARG A 174 3.59 9.70 12.99
C ARG A 174 4.47 8.70 12.23
N THR A 175 5.74 9.05 12.10
CA THR A 175 6.76 8.18 11.50
C THR A 175 7.07 7.06 12.48
N TYR A 176 6.64 5.84 12.17
CA TYR A 176 7.10 4.65 12.88
C TYR A 176 8.34 4.13 12.16
N ARG A 177 9.51 4.33 12.78
CA ARG A 177 10.74 3.70 12.33
C ARG A 177 10.68 2.23 12.72
N LEU A 178 10.08 1.42 11.85
CA LEU A 178 10.05 -0.02 12.00
C LEU A 178 11.41 -0.54 11.57
N ILE A 179 12.27 -0.73 12.56
CA ILE A 179 13.58 -1.34 12.40
C ILE A 179 13.36 -2.86 12.42
N ASN A 180 13.84 -3.56 11.40
CA ASN A 180 14.12 -5.00 11.47
C ASN A 180 15.38 -5.22 12.30
#